data_AF-A0A3D3LKQ8-F1
#
_entry.id   AF-A0A3D3LKQ8-F1
#
_cell.length_a   1.000
_cell.length_b   1.000
_cell.length_c   1.000
_cell.angle_alpha   90.00
_cell.angle_beta   90.00
_cell.angle_gamma   90.00
#
_symmetry.space_group_name_H-M   'P 1'
#
loop_
_entity.id
_entity.type
_entity.pdbx_description
1 polymer ?
#
loop_
_entity_poly.entity_id
_entity_poly.type
_entity_poly.pdbx_seq_one_letter_code
_entity_poly.pdbx_strand_id
1 'polypeptide(L)' 'MTKINFVVSDGSVSEFDAQNGDTVMEVATRNGVSGIEADCGGSCSCATCHVY' A
#
# COMPACT_ATOMS: atom_id res chain seq x y z
N MET A 1 0.95 16.19 6.23
CA MET A 1 0.45 14.85 5.86
C MET A 1 0.64 14.70 4.37
N THR A 2 1.09 13.53 3.93
CA THR A 2 1.33 13.24 2.52
C THR A 2 0.19 12.35 2.04
N LYS A 3 -0.48 12.73 0.95
CA LYS A 3 -1.53 11.92 0.35
C LYS A 3 -0.92 10.87 -0.57
N ILE A 4 -1.41 9.63 -0.49
CA ILE A 4 -1.04 8.53 -1.39
C ILE A 4 -2.30 8.06 -2.12
N ASN A 5 -2.19 7.96 -3.44
CA ASN A 5 -3.24 7.44 -4.31
C ASN A 5 -2.90 6.02 -4.74
N PHE A 6 -3.80 5.09 -4.45
CA PHE A 6 -3.72 3.70 -4.88
C PHE A 6 -4.64 3.50 -6.08
N VAL A 7 -4.04 3.19 -7.23
CA VAL A 7 -4.77 2.76 -8.42
C VAL A 7 -4.82 1.23 -8.39
N VAL A 8 -6.00 0.68 -8.13
CA VAL A 8 -6.20 -0.78 -8.09
C VAL A 8 -6.47 -1.32 -9.49
N SER A 9 -6.44 -2.65 -9.65
CA SER A 9 -6.49 -3.33 -10.95
C SER A 9 -7.76 -3.08 -11.77
N ASP A 10 -8.87 -2.69 -11.13
CA ASP A 10 -10.11 -2.29 -11.80
C ASP A 10 -10.09 -0.82 -12.29
N GLY A 11 -8.99 -0.09 -12.04
CA GLY A 11 -8.79 1.31 -12.40
C GLY A 11 -9.38 2.31 -11.40
N SER A 12 -10.05 1.86 -10.34
CA SER A 12 -10.52 2.75 -9.29
C SER A 12 -9.35 3.30 -8.47
N VAL A 13 -9.55 4.49 -7.91
CA VAL A 13 -8.53 5.21 -7.13
C VAL A 13 -9.03 5.38 -5.71
N SER A 14 -8.20 4.97 -4.75
CA SER A 14 -8.42 5.23 -3.33
C SER A 14 -7.31 6.09 -2.76
N GLU A 15 -7.67 7.14 -2.02
CA GLU A 15 -6.75 8.14 -1.48
C GLU A 15 -6.68 8.01 0.04
N PHE A 16 -5.47 7.98 0.59
CA PHE A 16 -5.25 7.93 2.03
C PHE A 16 -4.13 8.88 2.47
N ASP A 17 -4.21 9.35 3.71
CA ASP A 17 -3.15 10.12 4.35
C ASP A 17 -2.07 9.20 4.95
N ALA A 18 -0.81 9.53 4.71
CA ALA A 18 0.36 8.90 5.30
C ALA A 18 1.08 9.86 6.26
N GLN A 19 1.67 9.28 7.31
CA GLN A 19 2.52 9.97 8.26
C GLN A 19 4.00 9.83 7.85
N ASN A 20 4.84 10.77 8.29
CA ASN A 20 6.26 10.67 8.07
C ASN A 20 6.82 9.44 8.80
N GLY A 21 7.51 8.57 8.07
CA GLY A 21 8.03 7.30 8.58
C GLY A 21 7.23 6.08 8.14
N ASP A 22 5.98 6.26 7.68
CA ASP A 22 5.22 5.16 7.09
C ASP A 22 5.84 4.73 5.76
N THR A 23 5.82 3.43 5.49
CA THR A 23 6.01 2.88 4.15
C THR A 23 4.68 2.90 3.37
N VAL A 24 4.77 2.91 2.03
CA VAL A 24 3.56 2.83 1.17
C VAL A 24 2.76 1.56 1.44
N MET A 25 3.44 0.44 1.70
CA MET A 25 2.82 -0.84 2.00
C MET A 25 2.02 -0.82 3.32
N GLU A 26 2.56 -0.19 4.38
CA GLU A 26 1.85 -0.08 5.66
C GLU A 26 0.57 0.74 5.53
N VAL A 27 0.60 1.83 4.75
CA VAL A 27 -0.58 2.65 4.45
C VAL A 27 -1.62 1.83 3.69
N ALA A 28 -1.19 1.06 2.68
CA ALA A 28 -2.08 0.21 1.88
C ALA A 28 -2.76 -0.87 2.73
N THR A 29 -1.98 -1.63 3.49
CA THR A 29 -2.47 -2.75 4.32
C THR A 29 -3.39 -2.28 5.43
N ARG A 30 -3.05 -1.18 6.12
CA ARG A 30 -3.88 -0.61 7.21
C ARG A 30 -5.24 -0.11 6.72
N ASN A 31 -5.32 0.33 5.47
CA ASN A 31 -6.56 0.80 4.84
C ASN A 31 -7.25 -0.28 3.99
N GLY A 32 -6.72 -1.52 3.97
CA GLY A 32 -7.34 -2.64 3.26
C GLY A 32 -7.35 -2.49 1.73
N VAL A 33 -6.31 -1.88 1.15
CA VAL A 33 -6.18 -1.74 -0.31
C VAL A 33 -6.06 -3.11 -0.97
N SER A 34 -7.00 -3.42 -1.86
CA SER A 34 -6.99 -4.66 -2.63
C SER A 34 -5.73 -4.81 -3.49
N GLY A 35 -5.15 -6.00 -3.50
CA GLY A 35 -3.96 -6.34 -4.31
C GLY A 35 -2.61 -6.06 -3.62
N ILE A 36 -2.61 -5.67 -2.34
CA ILE A 36 -1.42 -5.61 -1.50
C ILE A 36 -1.58 -6.59 -0.35
N GLU A 37 -0.95 -7.77 -0.44
CA GLU A 37 -1.05 -8.79 0.60
C GLU A 37 -0.03 -8.58 1.73
N ALA A 38 1.20 -8.21 1.36
CA ALA A 38 2.31 -7.96 2.29
C ALA A 38 2.62 -9.13 3.26
N ASP A 39 2.72 -10.35 2.75
CA ASP A 39 2.84 -11.57 3.57
C ASP A 39 4.01 -11.56 4.56
N CYS A 40 5.12 -10.92 4.19
CA CYS A 40 6.31 -10.83 5.06
C CYS A 40 6.30 -9.64 6.03
N GLY A 41 5.24 -8.83 6.04
CA GLY A 41 5.15 -7.62 6.85
C GLY A 41 6.25 -6.58 6.56
N GLY A 42 6.73 -6.49 5.32
CA GLY A 42 7.78 -5.53 4.94
C GLY A 42 9.22 -5.99 5.15
N SER A 43 9.44 -7.27 5.49
CA SER A 43 10.78 -7.86 5.65
C SER A 43 11.57 -8.09 4.34
N CYS A 44 11.09 -7.55 3.22
CA CYS A 44 11.71 -7.64 1.89
C CYS A 44 11.98 -9.10 1.42
N SER A 45 11.01 -10.00 1.62
CA SER A 45 11.20 -11.43 1.32
C SER A 45 10.08 -12.12 0.51
N CYS A 46 8.94 -11.45 0.28
CA CYS A 46 7.77 -12.08 -0.38
C CYS A 46 7.39 -11.51 -1.75
N ALA A 47 7.77 -10.26 -2.06
CA ALA A 47 7.33 -9.52 -3.25
C ALA A 47 5.81 -9.28 -3.40
N THR A 48 4.98 -9.63 -2.41
CA THR A 48 3.51 -9.44 -2.44
C THR A 48 3.06 -8.04 -2.00
N CYS A 49 3.98 -7.07 -1.99
CA CYS A 49 3.67 -5.65 -1.88
C CYS A 49 4.12 -4.87 -3.12
N HIS A 50 4.33 -5.57 -4.23
CA HIS A 50 4.77 -4.99 -5.49
C HIS A 50 3.74 -4.00 -6.04
N VAL A 51 4.22 -2.88 -6.59
CA VAL A 51 3.43 -1.83 -7.26
C VAL A 51 4.18 -1.36 -8.51
N TYR A 52 3.46 -0.75 -9.45
CA TYR A 52 4.02 -0.08 -10.62
C TYR A 52 4.24 1.42 -10.37
#